data_AF-A0A364P1G2-F1
#
_entry.id   AF-A0A364P1G2-F1
#
_cell.length_a   1.000
_cell.length_b   1.000
_cell.length_c   1.000
_cell.angle_alpha   90.00
_cell.angle_beta   90.00
_cell.angle_gamma   90.00
#
_symmetry.space_group_name_H-M   'P 1'
#
loop_
_entity.id
_entity.type
_entity.pdbx_description
1 polymer ?
#
loop_
_entity_poly.entity_id
_entity_poly.type
_entity_poly.pdbx_seq_one_letter_code
_entity_poly.pdbx_strand_id
1 'polypeptide(L)' 'MKLAAISFNDNHSVSMDVEGVTYIGTGAPLALDDGTWFLELLIRTKSGTVALQLVADTPEELAIGSYG' A
#
# COMPACT_ATOMS: atom_id res chain seq x y z
N MET A 1 -10.98 10.81 -15.71
CA MET A 1 -10.32 9.89 -14.76
C MET A 1 -9.74 10.76 -13.65
N LYS A 2 -10.05 10.50 -12.38
CA LYS A 2 -9.51 11.29 -11.26
C LYS A 2 -8.38 10.47 -10.64
N LEU A 3 -7.18 11.03 -10.60
CA LEU A 3 -6.00 10.44 -9.99
C LEU A 3 -5.61 11.36 -8.82
N ALA A 4 -5.35 10.77 -7.66
CA ALA A 4 -4.78 11.46 -6.51
C ALA A 4 -3.47 10.76 -6.13
N ALA A 5 -2.40 11.52 -5.96
CA ALA A 5 -1.14 11.05 -5.41
C ALA A 5 -0.87 11.82 -4.12
N ILE A 6 -0.52 11.11 -3.06
CA ILE A 6 -0.17 11.68 -1.76
C ILE A 6 1.26 11.25 -1.47
N SER A 7 2.14 12.22 -1.21
CA SER A 7 3.54 11.99 -0.83
C SER A 7 3.77 12.62 0.53
N PHE A 8 4.49 11.90 1.39
CA PHE A 8 4.85 12.32 2.73
C PHE A 8 6.37 12.54 2.77
N ASN A 9 6.82 13.53 3.54
CA ASN A 9 8.26 13.83 3.69
C ASN A 9 8.96 12.88 4.68
N ASP A 10 8.21 12.04 5.38
CA ASP A 10 8.70 11.09 6.38
C ASP A 10 7.68 9.95 6.55
N ASN A 11 8.07 8.88 7.26
CA ASN A 11 7.22 7.74 7.59
C ASN A 11 6.02 8.19 8.45
N HIS A 12 4.91 8.48 7.78
CA HIS A 12 3.67 8.89 8.39
C HIS A 12 2.58 7.83 8.20
N SER A 13 1.57 7.87 9.08
CA SER A 13 0.39 7.05 8.93
C SER A 13 -0.51 7.58 7.81
N VAL A 14 -1.01 6.66 6.97
CA VAL A 14 -2.11 6.92 6.05
C VAL A 14 -3.39 6.36 6.66
N SER A 15 -4.39 7.22 6.87
CA SER A 15 -5.74 6.81 7.24
C SER A 15 -6.69 7.17 6.10
N MET A 16 -7.52 6.21 5.69
CA MET A 16 -8.43 6.37 4.57
C MET A 16 -9.71 5.59 4.82
N ASP A 17 -10.85 6.27 4.69
CA ASP A 17 -12.16 5.62 4.63
C ASP A 17 -12.46 5.18 3.20
N VAL A 18 -12.74 3.89 3.01
CA VAL A 18 -13.07 3.31 1.71
C VAL A 18 -14.43 2.63 1.77
N GLU A 19 -15.36 3.08 0.94
CA GLU A 19 -16.71 2.51 0.89
C GLU A 19 -16.79 1.30 -0.04
N GLY A 20 -17.62 0.32 0.35
CA GLY A 20 -17.97 -0.81 -0.50
C GLY A 20 -16.80 -1.75 -0.79
N VAL A 21 -15.86 -1.89 0.14
CA VAL A 21 -14.72 -2.82 0.05
C VAL A 21 -15.21 -4.26 -0.15
N THR A 22 -14.64 -4.93 -1.14
CA THR A 22 -14.89 -6.34 -1.46
C THR A 22 -13.66 -7.21 -1.23
N TYR A 23 -12.46 -6.63 -1.26
CA TYR A 23 -11.21 -7.33 -1.03
C TYR A 23 -10.11 -6.37 -0.58
N ILE A 24 -9.28 -6.83 0.36
CA ILE A 24 -8.02 -6.19 0.74
C ILE A 24 -6.95 -7.26 0.65
N GLY A 25 -5.85 -6.97 -0.02
CA GLY A 25 -4.72 -7.88 -0.09
C GLY A 25 -3.47 -7.24 -0.62
N THR A 26 -2.36 -7.94 -0.42
CA THR A 26 -1.03 -7.51 -0.84
C THR A 26 -0.29 -8.67 -1.51
N GLY A 27 0.73 -8.33 -2.29
CA GLY A 27 1.76 -9.28 -2.67
C GLY A 27 2.79 -9.47 -1.57
N ALA A 28 3.76 -10.36 -1.82
CA ALA A 28 5.00 -10.37 -1.08
C ALA A 28 5.86 -9.15 -1.48
N PRO A 29 6.66 -8.57 -0.56
CA PRO A 29 7.62 -7.53 -0.92
C PRO A 29 8.57 -7.96 -2.03
N LEU A 30 8.90 -7.04 -2.94
CA LEU A 30 9.83 -7.23 -4.04
C LEU A 30 11.02 -6.30 -3.88
N ALA A 31 12.23 -6.82 -4.03
CA ALA A 31 13.44 -5.98 -4.07
C ALA A 31 13.51 -5.18 -5.38
N LEU A 32 13.93 -3.92 -5.28
CA LEU A 32 14.19 -3.02 -6.40
C LEU A 32 15.69 -2.90 -6.67
N ASP A 33 16.04 -2.42 -7.87
CA ASP A 33 17.43 -2.33 -8.33
C ASP A 33 18.29 -1.32 -7.54
N ASP A 34 17.65 -0.38 -6.83
CA ASP A 34 18.30 0.62 -6.00
C ASP A 34 18.54 0.18 -4.54
N GLY A 35 18.23 -1.08 -4.22
CA GLY A 35 18.37 -1.65 -2.89
C GLY A 35 17.17 -1.43 -1.97
N THR A 36 16.14 -0.70 -2.42
CA THR A 36 14.88 -0.54 -1.69
C THR A 36 13.92 -1.71 -1.97
N TRP A 37 12.81 -1.72 -1.25
CA TRP A 37 11.76 -2.73 -1.35
C TRP A 37 10.43 -2.12 -1.70
N PHE A 38 9.65 -2.84 -2.48
CA PHE A 38 8.33 -2.43 -2.96
C PHE A 38 7.26 -3.42 -2.54
N LEU A 39 6.08 -2.90 -2.17
CA LEU A 39 4.87 -3.70 -2.01
C LEU A 39 3.65 -2.92 -2.51
N GLU A 40 2.72 -3.62 -3.15
CA GLU A 40 1.42 -3.07 -3.51
C GLU A 40 0.34 -3.58 -2.55
N LEU A 41 -0.44 -2.65 -2.00
CA LEU A 41 -1.69 -2.89 -1.29
C LEU A 41 -2.88 -2.57 -2.20
N LEU A 42 -3.68 -3.60 -2.47
CA LEU A 42 -4.87 -3.50 -3.30
C LEU A 42 -6.13 -3.57 -2.44
N ILE A 43 -6.92 -2.51 -2.51
CA ILE A 43 -8.27 -2.44 -1.94
C ILE A 43 -9.25 -2.42 -3.10
N ARG A 44 -9.93 -3.53 -3.34
CA ARG A 44 -11.01 -3.60 -4.35
C ARG A 44 -12.31 -3.17 -3.70
N THR A 45 -13.10 -2.39 -4.43
CA THR A 45 -14.43 -1.95 -4.03
C THR A 45 -15.45 -2.37 -5.09
N LYS A 46 -16.74 -2.20 -4.81
CA LYS A 46 -17.81 -2.38 -5.81
C LYS A 46 -17.70 -1.43 -7.00
N SER A 47 -17.01 -0.30 -6.84
CA SER A 47 -16.95 0.79 -7.82
C SER A 47 -15.57 0.95 -8.46
N GLY A 48 -14.55 0.20 -8.03
CA GLY A 48 -13.21 0.31 -8.58
C GLY A 48 -12.14 -0.33 -7.69
N THR A 49 -10.92 0.18 -7.78
CA THR A 49 -9.78 -0.30 -7.00
C THR A 49 -8.94 0.88 -6.55
N VAL A 50 -8.55 0.86 -5.28
CA VAL A 50 -7.49 1.72 -4.74
C VAL A 50 -6.24 0.87 -4.64
N ALA A 51 -5.18 1.31 -5.32
CA ALA A 51 -3.86 0.71 -5.24
C ALA A 51 -2.94 1.67 -4.49
N LEU A 52 -2.30 1.17 -3.43
CA LEU A 52 -1.29 1.88 -2.67
C LEU A 52 0.05 1.22 -2.95
N GLN A 53 0.97 2.01 -3.50
CA GLN A 53 2.33 1.60 -3.80
C GLN A 53 3.24 2.09 -2.67
N LEU A 54 3.85 1.15 -1.97
CA LEU A 54 4.68 1.40 -0.81
C LEU A 54 6.13 1.06 -1.15
N VAL A 55 7.05 1.90 -0.70
CA VAL A 55 8.51 1.69 -0.83
C VAL A 55 9.12 1.81 0.56
N ALA A 56 10.09 0.96 0.87
CA ALA A 56 10.79 0.94 2.16
C ALA A 56 12.26 0.53 1.99
N ASP A 57 13.07 0.73 3.03
CA ASP A 57 14.50 0.40 3.01
C ASP A 57 14.73 -1.10 3.27
N THR A 58 13.84 -1.76 4.02
CA THR A 58 13.91 -3.21 4.29
C THR A 58 12.56 -3.90 4.05
N PRO A 59 12.53 -5.23 3.76
CA PRO A 59 11.27 -5.94 3.54
C PRO A 59 10.41 -6.06 4.80
N GLU A 60 11.01 -6.03 5.98
CA GLU A 60 10.30 -6.12 7.26
C GLU A 60 9.45 -4.89 7.53
N GLU A 61 9.84 -3.71 7.03
CA GLU A 61 9.06 -2.47 7.12
C GLU A 61 7.76 -2.54 6.30
N LEU A 62 7.69 -3.44 5.32
CA LEU A 62 6.50 -3.72 4.51
C LEU A 62 5.67 -4.90 5.06
N ALA A 63 6.08 -5.48 6.20
CA ALA A 63 5.34 -6.57 6.81
C ALA A 63 4.00 -6.07 7.37
N ILE A 64 2.91 -6.72 6.95
CA ILE A 64 1.58 -6.45 7.52
C ILE A 64 1.51 -7.10 8.90
N GLY A 65 1.50 -6.27 9.93
CA GLY A 65 1.20 -6.73 11.28
C GLY A 65 -0.20 -7.33 11.36
N SER A 66 -0.31 -8.54 11.89
CA SER A 66 -1.59 -9.07 12.34
C SER A 66 -2.08 -8.21 13.50
N TYR A 67 -3.06 -7.35 13.27
CA TYR A 67 -3.82 -6.75 14.37
C TYR A 67 -4.74 -7.84 14.93
N GLY A 68 -4.29 -8.47 16.02
CA GLY A 68 -5.05 -9.46 16.78
C GLY A 68 -6.22 -8.84 17.53
#